data_AF-A0A3B8W0P7-F1
#
_entry.id   AF-A0A3B8W0P7-F1
#
_cell.length_a   1.000
_cell.length_b   1.000
_cell.length_c   1.000
_cell.angle_alpha   90.00
_cell.angle_beta   90.00
_cell.angle_gamma   90.00
#
_symmetry.space_group_name_H-M   'P 1'
#
loop_
_entity.id
_entity.type
_entity.pdbx_description
1 polymer ?
#
loop_
_entity_poly.entity_id
_entity_poly.type
_entity_poly.pdbx_seq_one_letter_code
_entity_poly.pdbx_strand_id
1 'polypeptide(L)'
;VAVTGSEVKNPQYYRTYTGASVKKFLSNNLKQENVRVISGNVLTGASIGKDGHLGFFDNQLTVIPEGDYHEFLGWITPSNKSKLSFHRAFGLLSFLTPSKEYVLDSNTHGEERAFVQTGVFEQVLPMDVLPTHLLKSILAEDIDEMEALGIYEVIEEDLALCEFVDVSKHNVQEILRDGIELVRNS
;
A
#
# COMPACT_ATOMS: atom_id res chain seq x y z
N VAL A 1 -17.55 -1.60 12.25
CA VAL A 1 -16.14 -1.82 11.84
C VAL A 1 -15.98 -3.25 11.37
N ALA A 2 -15.43 -3.45 10.17
CA ALA A 2 -15.07 -4.78 9.67
C ALA A 2 -13.71 -5.20 10.21
N VAL A 3 -13.58 -6.35 10.87
CA VAL A 3 -12.28 -6.89 11.30
C VAL A 3 -11.90 -7.99 10.33
N THR A 4 -10.80 -7.79 9.62
CA THR A 4 -10.40 -8.54 8.43
C THR A 4 -8.90 -8.80 8.40
N GLY A 5 -8.44 -9.54 7.40
CA GLY A 5 -7.03 -9.82 7.15
C GLY A 5 -6.69 -11.30 7.35
N SER A 6 -5.56 -11.73 6.77
CA SER A 6 -5.16 -13.14 6.76
C SER A 6 -4.94 -13.70 8.16
N GLU A 7 -4.51 -12.85 9.11
CA GLU A 7 -4.14 -13.27 10.46
C GLU A 7 -5.29 -13.21 11.47
N VAL A 8 -6.51 -12.93 11.00
CA VAL A 8 -7.71 -12.97 11.83
C VAL A 8 -8.35 -14.36 11.76
N LYS A 9 -8.61 -14.98 12.92
CA LYS A 9 -9.25 -16.30 13.04
C LYS A 9 -10.70 -16.27 12.58
N ASN A 10 -11.47 -15.30 13.09
CA ASN A 10 -12.89 -15.14 12.78
C ASN A 10 -13.15 -13.71 12.27
N PRO A 11 -12.98 -13.45 10.95
CA PRO A 11 -13.32 -12.18 10.34
C PRO A 11 -14.82 -11.91 10.47
N GLN A 12 -15.20 -10.77 11.01
CA GLN A 12 -16.61 -10.40 11.21
C GLN A 12 -16.80 -8.89 11.40
N TYR A 13 -18.05 -8.45 11.32
CA TYR A 13 -18.43 -7.08 11.61
C TYR A 13 -18.70 -6.88 13.10
N TYR A 14 -18.13 -5.82 13.66
CA TYR A 14 -18.35 -5.41 15.04
C TYR A 14 -19.08 -4.06 15.08
N ARG A 15 -20.07 -3.96 15.98
CA ARG A 15 -20.65 -2.70 16.40
C ARG A 15 -19.84 -2.13 17.55
N THR A 16 -19.28 -0.94 17.36
CA THR A 16 -18.38 -0.29 18.31
C THR A 16 -18.51 1.23 18.20
N TYR A 17 -17.83 1.96 19.07
CA TYR A 17 -17.69 3.41 19.03
C TYR A 17 -16.49 3.84 18.17
N THR A 18 -16.53 5.06 17.64
CA THR A 18 -15.37 5.71 16.99
C THR A 18 -14.22 5.83 17.98
N GLY A 19 -12.98 5.60 17.54
CA GLY A 19 -11.81 5.63 18.43
C GLY A 19 -11.71 4.43 19.37
N ALA A 20 -12.45 3.34 19.12
CA ALA A 20 -12.38 2.16 19.97
C ALA A 20 -10.97 1.52 19.95
N SER A 21 -10.51 1.08 21.13
CA SER A 21 -9.26 0.32 21.26
C SER A 21 -9.36 -1.02 20.52
N VAL A 22 -8.32 -1.35 19.75
CA VAL A 22 -8.32 -2.56 18.92
C VAL A 22 -8.05 -3.83 19.70
N LYS A 23 -7.47 -3.73 20.90
CA LYS A 23 -7.10 -4.85 21.77
C LYS A 23 -8.24 -5.87 21.97
N LYS A 24 -9.48 -5.39 22.09
CA LYS A 24 -10.67 -6.25 22.26
C LYS A 24 -10.99 -7.05 21.00
N PHE A 25 -10.75 -6.49 19.80
CA PHE A 25 -10.95 -7.19 18.53
C PHE A 25 -9.88 -8.26 18.29
N LEU A 26 -8.68 -8.05 18.81
CA LEU A 26 -7.52 -8.94 18.65
C LEU A 26 -7.49 -10.08 19.68
N SER A 27 -8.06 -9.88 20.87
CA SER A 27 -8.03 -10.86 21.96
C SER A 27 -8.59 -12.21 21.52
N ASN A 28 -7.75 -13.26 21.60
CA ASN A 28 -8.06 -14.63 21.17
C ASN A 28 -8.48 -14.77 19.69
N ASN A 29 -8.30 -13.74 18.86
CA ASN A 29 -8.77 -13.70 17.48
C ASN A 29 -7.63 -13.65 16.45
N LEU A 30 -6.37 -13.72 16.90
CA LEU A 30 -5.19 -13.77 16.04
C LEU A 30 -4.75 -15.20 15.75
N LYS A 31 -4.35 -15.49 14.50
CA LYS A 31 -3.78 -16.77 14.07
C LYS A 31 -2.34 -16.95 14.57
N GLN A 32 -1.57 -15.86 14.61
CA GLN A 32 -0.20 -15.81 15.10
C GLN A 32 0.06 -14.52 15.88
N GLU A 33 1.21 -14.45 16.57
CA GLU A 33 1.55 -13.28 17.38
C GLU A 33 2.28 -12.17 16.58
N ASN A 34 3.11 -12.53 15.60
CA ASN A 34 3.84 -11.54 14.81
C ASN A 34 2.98 -11.00 13.67
N VAL A 35 2.28 -9.89 13.93
CA VAL A 35 1.27 -9.34 13.02
C VAL A 35 1.33 -7.82 13.01
N ARG A 36 1.04 -7.24 11.84
CA ARG A 36 0.78 -5.83 11.67
C ARG A 36 -0.70 -5.56 11.82
N VAL A 37 -1.04 -4.60 12.67
CA VAL A 37 -2.42 -4.14 12.91
C VAL A 37 -2.60 -2.78 12.25
N ILE A 38 -3.54 -2.69 11.32
CA ILE A 38 -3.76 -1.54 10.45
C ILE A 38 -5.17 -1.01 10.67
N SER A 39 -5.28 0.26 11.06
CA SER A 39 -6.54 1.00 11.02
C SER A 39 -6.82 1.38 9.58
N GLY A 40 -7.93 0.91 9.02
CA GLY A 40 -8.25 1.01 7.59
C GLY A 40 -7.89 -0.26 6.81
N ASN A 41 -7.62 -0.06 5.52
CA ASN A 41 -7.24 -1.12 4.57
C ASN A 41 -5.70 -1.21 4.43
N VAL A 42 -5.20 -2.18 3.67
CA VAL A 42 -3.74 -2.41 3.49
C VAL A 42 -3.05 -1.38 2.59
N LEU A 43 -3.80 -0.64 1.77
CA LEU A 43 -3.26 0.29 0.78
C LEU A 43 -3.03 1.68 1.37
N THR A 44 -3.96 2.16 2.20
CA THR A 44 -3.94 3.53 2.75
C THR A 44 -3.99 3.61 4.28
N GLY A 45 -4.21 2.48 4.94
CA GLY A 45 -4.41 2.45 6.38
C GLY A 45 -3.14 2.69 7.18
N ALA A 46 -3.30 3.13 8.42
CA ALA A 46 -2.20 3.41 9.32
C ALA A 46 -1.88 2.23 10.24
N SER A 47 -0.60 1.93 10.45
CA SER A 47 -0.18 0.97 11.47
C SER A 47 -0.38 1.57 12.87
N ILE A 48 -1.18 0.89 13.70
CA ILE A 48 -1.55 1.38 15.04
C ILE A 48 -1.06 0.47 16.18
N GLY A 49 -0.44 -0.67 15.84
CA GLY A 49 -0.01 -1.67 16.81
C GLY A 49 -1.18 -2.36 17.54
N LYS A 50 -0.86 -3.29 18.46
CA LYS A 50 -1.86 -4.11 19.18
C LYS A 50 -2.67 -3.33 20.23
N ASP A 51 -2.10 -2.26 20.77
CA ASP A 51 -2.74 -1.41 21.79
C ASP A 51 -3.30 -0.09 21.19
N GLY A 52 -3.33 0.02 19.86
CA GLY A 52 -3.82 1.18 19.14
C GLY A 52 -5.34 1.39 19.22
N HIS A 53 -5.79 2.41 18.49
CA HIS A 53 -7.18 2.80 18.39
C HIS A 53 -7.55 2.99 16.92
N LEU A 54 -8.81 2.74 16.59
CA LEU A 54 -9.32 2.99 15.24
C LEU A 54 -9.34 4.49 14.94
N GLY A 55 -8.88 4.85 13.75
CA GLY A 55 -8.98 6.20 13.21
C GLY A 55 -10.42 6.66 13.07
N PHE A 56 -10.60 7.97 12.97
CA PHE A 56 -11.93 8.58 12.92
C PHE A 56 -12.70 8.21 11.64
N PHE A 57 -12.01 8.20 10.50
CA PHE A 57 -12.58 7.87 9.18
C PHE A 57 -12.53 6.37 8.86
N ASP A 58 -11.84 5.58 9.69
CA ASP A 58 -11.59 4.16 9.42
C ASP A 58 -12.79 3.30 9.84
N ASN A 59 -13.35 2.60 8.87
CA ASN A 59 -14.45 1.66 9.06
C ASN A 59 -14.00 0.19 9.03
N GLN A 60 -12.71 -0.06 8.84
CA GLN A 60 -12.08 -1.37 8.73
C GLN A 60 -10.87 -1.47 9.67
N LEU A 61 -10.64 -2.66 10.21
CA LEU A 61 -9.42 -3.06 10.89
C LEU A 61 -8.84 -4.22 10.11
N THR A 62 -7.60 -4.09 9.65
CA THR A 62 -6.93 -5.12 8.86
C THR A 62 -5.72 -5.66 9.61
N VAL A 63 -5.59 -6.99 9.66
CA VAL A 63 -4.46 -7.66 10.32
C VAL A 63 -3.74 -8.58 9.34
N ILE A 64 -2.48 -8.29 9.07
CA ILE A 64 -1.61 -9.03 8.15
C ILE A 64 -0.36 -9.55 8.90
N PRO A 65 0.39 -10.51 8.34
CA PRO A 65 1.67 -10.92 8.91
C PRO A 65 2.64 -9.74 8.94
N GLU A 66 3.47 -9.65 9.99
CA GLU A 66 4.59 -8.72 9.98
C GLU A 66 5.73 -9.30 9.12
N GLY A 67 6.36 -8.46 8.32
CA GLY A 67 7.43 -8.79 7.38
C GLY A 67 8.82 -8.40 7.88
N ASP A 68 9.09 -8.47 9.18
CA ASP A 68 10.31 -8.01 9.84
C ASP A 68 11.53 -8.95 9.67
N TYR A 69 11.64 -9.59 8.51
CA TYR A 69 12.75 -10.48 8.15
C TYR A 69 13.64 -9.89 7.05
N HIS A 70 14.91 -10.30 7.05
CA HIS A 70 15.85 -9.92 6.01
C HIS A 70 15.88 -10.98 4.90
N GLU A 71 15.79 -10.56 3.65
CA GLU A 71 15.93 -11.46 2.51
C GLU A 71 17.40 -11.66 2.15
N PHE A 72 17.86 -12.90 2.14
CA PHE A 72 19.21 -13.23 1.67
C PHE A 72 19.31 -12.93 0.16
N LEU A 73 20.32 -12.14 -0.24
CA LEU A 73 20.58 -11.65 -1.61
C LEU A 73 19.47 -10.76 -2.23
N GLY A 74 18.54 -10.23 -1.42
CA GLY A 74 17.57 -9.21 -1.83
C GLY A 74 16.75 -9.58 -3.07
N TRP A 75 16.60 -8.61 -3.98
CA TRP A 75 15.84 -8.76 -5.23
C TRP A 75 16.53 -9.66 -6.27
N ILE A 76 17.81 -9.98 -6.12
CA ILE A 76 18.59 -10.81 -7.05
C ILE A 76 18.22 -12.29 -6.90
N THR A 77 17.79 -12.70 -5.71
CA THR A 77 17.36 -14.07 -5.45
C THR A 77 16.20 -14.43 -6.38
N PRO A 78 16.35 -15.44 -7.26
CA PRO A 78 15.26 -15.91 -8.10
C PRO A 78 14.05 -16.22 -7.22
N SER A 79 13.00 -15.42 -7.35
CA SER A 79 11.86 -15.57 -6.47
C SER A 79 11.13 -16.85 -6.86
N ASN A 80 11.12 -17.83 -5.95
CA ASN A 80 10.22 -18.96 -6.04
C ASN A 80 8.77 -18.45 -6.05
N LYS A 81 7.84 -19.34 -6.41
CA LYS A 81 6.39 -19.12 -6.57
C LYS A 81 5.65 -18.43 -5.39
N SER A 82 6.33 -18.00 -4.33
CA SER A 82 5.78 -17.36 -3.14
C SER A 82 5.70 -15.83 -3.22
N LYS A 83 6.46 -15.15 -4.10
CA LYS A 83 6.41 -13.69 -4.21
C LYS A 83 5.43 -13.25 -5.30
N LEU A 84 4.56 -12.31 -4.95
CA LEU A 84 3.71 -11.62 -5.91
C LEU A 84 4.58 -10.63 -6.69
N SER A 85 4.49 -10.67 -8.02
CA SER A 85 5.12 -9.69 -8.89
C SER A 85 4.16 -9.30 -10.00
N PHE A 86 3.94 -8.00 -10.15
CA PHE A 86 3.19 -7.42 -11.25
C PHE A 86 4.02 -7.41 -12.55
N HIS A 87 5.34 -7.31 -12.44
CA HIS A 87 6.26 -7.29 -13.57
C HIS A 87 6.66 -8.70 -14.01
N ARG A 88 6.71 -8.91 -15.33
CA ARG A 88 7.23 -10.12 -15.99
C ARG A 88 8.73 -10.01 -16.25
N ALA A 89 9.52 -9.68 -15.23
CA ALA A 89 10.98 -9.62 -15.37
C ALA A 89 11.58 -11.04 -15.42
N PHE A 90 12.74 -11.17 -16.06
CA PHE A 90 13.46 -12.43 -16.23
C PHE A 90 13.79 -13.04 -14.86
N GLY A 91 13.31 -14.26 -14.57
CA GLY A 91 13.48 -14.93 -13.27
C GLY A 91 12.27 -14.88 -12.34
N LEU A 92 11.23 -14.10 -12.66
CA LEU A 92 9.97 -14.04 -11.90
C LEU A 92 8.93 -14.96 -12.57
N LEU A 93 8.79 -16.18 -12.06
CA LEU A 93 7.89 -17.21 -12.63
C LEU A 93 6.42 -17.09 -12.15
N SER A 94 6.01 -15.96 -11.58
CA SER A 94 4.65 -15.77 -11.04
C SER A 94 3.56 -15.93 -12.12
N PHE A 95 3.88 -15.60 -13.38
CA PHE A 95 2.97 -15.73 -14.51
C PHE A 95 2.55 -17.18 -14.82
N LEU A 96 3.29 -18.19 -14.31
CA LEU A 96 2.97 -19.60 -14.50
C LEU A 96 1.83 -20.08 -13.59
N THR A 97 1.45 -19.31 -12.58
CA THR A 97 0.34 -19.61 -11.66
C THR A 97 -0.54 -18.38 -11.45
N PRO A 98 -1.30 -17.95 -12.47
CA PRO A 98 -2.07 -16.71 -12.42
C PRO A 98 -3.23 -16.75 -11.41
N SER A 99 -3.73 -17.93 -11.05
CA SER A 99 -4.83 -18.12 -10.10
C SER A 99 -4.36 -18.37 -8.66
N LYS A 100 -3.07 -18.19 -8.37
CA LYS A 100 -2.55 -18.43 -7.03
C LYS A 100 -2.95 -17.28 -6.09
N GLU A 101 -3.55 -17.62 -4.96
CA GLU A 101 -3.75 -16.70 -3.85
C GLU A 101 -2.46 -16.56 -3.02
N TYR A 102 -2.17 -15.33 -2.61
CA TYR A 102 -0.98 -14.98 -1.82
C TYR A 102 -1.42 -14.38 -0.49
N VAL A 103 -0.74 -14.78 0.58
CA VAL A 103 -0.77 -14.08 1.87
C VAL A 103 0.46 -13.17 1.88
N LEU A 104 0.23 -11.87 1.75
CA LEU A 104 1.29 -10.86 1.73
C LEU A 104 1.56 -10.36 3.15
N ASP A 105 2.80 -9.99 3.43
CA ASP A 105 3.25 -9.37 4.67
C ASP A 105 3.56 -7.87 4.44
N SER A 106 4.08 -7.20 5.47
CA SER A 106 4.44 -5.77 5.44
C SER A 106 5.84 -5.47 4.86
N ASN A 107 6.55 -6.45 4.31
CA ASN A 107 7.90 -6.23 3.78
C ASN A 107 7.85 -5.53 2.41
N THR A 108 8.82 -4.64 2.14
CA THR A 108 8.93 -3.89 0.88
C THR A 108 9.48 -4.74 -0.27
N HIS A 109 10.16 -5.86 0.02
CA HIS A 109 10.81 -6.77 -0.94
C HIS A 109 11.71 -6.07 -1.97
N GLY A 110 12.42 -5.02 -1.57
CA GLY A 110 13.24 -4.22 -2.46
C GLY A 110 13.90 -3.04 -1.77
N GLU A 111 14.49 -2.16 -2.56
CA GLU A 111 15.12 -0.92 -2.12
C GLU A 111 14.57 0.23 -2.98
N GLU A 112 14.62 1.45 -2.46
CA GLU A 112 14.27 2.66 -3.20
C GLU A 112 15.23 2.87 -4.38
N ARG A 113 14.68 3.25 -5.53
CA ARG A 113 15.43 3.48 -6.77
C ARG A 113 14.91 4.71 -7.50
N ALA A 114 15.73 5.22 -8.41
CA ALA A 114 15.31 6.31 -9.30
C ALA A 114 14.03 5.95 -10.06
N PHE A 115 13.16 6.94 -10.23
CA PHE A 115 11.86 6.79 -10.89
C PHE A 115 11.99 6.27 -12.33
N VAL A 116 11.50 5.05 -12.58
CA VAL A 116 11.53 4.42 -13.91
C VAL A 116 10.17 4.53 -14.59
N GLN A 117 10.15 5.03 -15.83
CA GLN A 117 8.93 5.11 -16.63
C GLN A 117 8.62 3.75 -17.27
N THR A 118 7.81 2.94 -16.58
CA THR A 118 7.43 1.59 -17.03
C THR A 118 6.04 1.51 -17.64
N GLY A 119 5.20 2.55 -17.49
CA GLY A 119 3.82 2.56 -17.99
C GLY A 119 2.85 1.69 -17.17
N VAL A 120 3.23 1.36 -15.93
CA VAL A 120 2.48 0.43 -15.06
C VAL A 120 1.41 1.14 -14.24
N PHE A 121 1.64 2.39 -13.85
CA PHE A 121 0.67 3.17 -13.10
C PHE A 121 -0.62 3.39 -13.93
N GLU A 122 -0.47 3.62 -15.24
CA GLU A 122 -1.58 3.79 -16.18
C GLU A 122 -2.42 2.50 -16.36
N GLN A 123 -1.91 1.33 -15.96
CA GLN A 123 -2.67 0.07 -16.01
C GLN A 123 -3.56 -0.15 -14.79
N VAL A 124 -3.24 0.52 -13.67
CA VAL A 124 -3.94 0.33 -12.38
C VAL A 124 -4.75 1.54 -11.96
N LEU A 125 -4.46 2.72 -12.51
CA LEU A 125 -5.24 3.93 -12.29
C LEU A 125 -6.37 4.04 -13.34
N PRO A 126 -7.66 4.03 -12.93
CA PRO A 126 -8.78 4.11 -13.85
C PRO A 126 -9.14 5.55 -14.28
N MET A 127 -8.45 6.55 -13.74
CA MET A 127 -8.70 7.98 -14.00
C MET A 127 -7.99 8.44 -15.28
N ASP A 128 -8.53 9.47 -15.92
CA ASP A 128 -7.94 10.09 -17.12
C ASP A 128 -6.84 11.09 -16.73
N VAL A 129 -5.84 10.60 -15.99
CA VAL A 129 -4.68 11.35 -15.51
C VAL A 129 -3.43 10.60 -15.95
N LEU A 130 -2.32 11.33 -16.13
CA LEU A 130 -1.00 10.75 -16.40
C LEU A 130 -0.20 10.64 -15.08
N PRO A 131 -0.41 9.59 -14.24
CA PRO A 131 0.16 9.52 -12.89
C PRO A 131 1.67 9.61 -12.89
N THR A 132 2.34 8.97 -13.85
CA THR A 132 3.80 9.04 -13.98
C THR A 132 4.28 10.47 -14.20
N HIS A 133 3.59 11.25 -15.04
CA HIS A 133 3.97 12.63 -15.33
C HIS A 133 3.61 13.54 -14.16
N LEU A 134 2.44 13.34 -13.56
CA LEU A 134 1.99 14.10 -12.39
C LEU A 134 3.00 13.95 -11.24
N LEU A 135 3.37 12.72 -10.88
CA LEU A 135 4.35 12.49 -9.80
C LEU A 135 5.73 13.10 -10.11
N LYS A 136 6.17 13.06 -11.36
CA LYS A 136 7.41 13.72 -11.77
C LYS A 136 7.32 15.25 -11.68
N SER A 137 6.19 15.84 -12.06
CA SER A 137 5.96 17.28 -11.92
C SER A 137 6.00 17.71 -10.46
N ILE A 138 5.41 16.91 -9.56
CA ILE A 138 5.47 17.12 -8.11
C ILE A 138 6.92 17.08 -7.60
N LEU A 139 7.68 16.04 -7.96
CA LEU A 139 9.09 15.92 -7.58
C LEU A 139 9.98 17.04 -8.16
N ALA A 140 9.57 17.64 -9.27
CA ALA A 140 10.24 18.79 -9.87
C ALA A 140 9.76 20.14 -9.32
N GLU A 141 8.76 20.14 -8.43
CA GLU A 141 8.08 21.33 -7.90
C GLU A 141 7.50 22.24 -9.00
N ASP A 142 7.11 21.67 -10.15
CA ASP A 142 6.53 22.40 -11.29
C ASP A 142 5.01 22.53 -11.15
N ILE A 143 4.57 23.63 -10.49
CA ILE A 143 3.17 23.87 -10.16
C ILE A 143 2.28 23.98 -11.41
N ASP A 144 2.75 24.68 -12.45
CA ASP A 144 1.97 24.89 -13.68
C ASP A 144 1.66 23.54 -14.35
N GLU A 145 2.65 22.65 -14.40
CA GLU A 145 2.48 21.30 -14.94
C GLU A 145 1.62 20.41 -14.02
N MET A 146 1.75 20.53 -12.69
CA MET A 146 0.88 19.81 -11.74
C MET A 146 -0.61 20.15 -11.95
N GLU A 147 -0.92 21.44 -12.12
CA GLU A 147 -2.29 21.89 -12.40
C GLU A 147 -2.79 21.39 -13.76
N ALA A 148 -1.95 21.47 -14.80
CA ALA A 148 -2.28 20.99 -16.14
C ALA A 148 -2.55 19.48 -16.17
N LEU A 149 -1.89 18.72 -15.30
CA LEU A 149 -2.04 17.27 -15.16
C LEU A 149 -3.14 16.84 -14.19
N GLY A 150 -3.88 17.79 -13.59
CA GLY A 150 -5.07 17.50 -12.79
C GLY A 150 -4.79 17.12 -11.34
N ILE A 151 -3.79 17.74 -10.69
CA ILE A 151 -3.48 17.47 -9.27
C ILE A 151 -4.69 17.63 -8.32
N TYR A 152 -5.65 18.49 -8.66
CA TYR A 152 -6.86 18.71 -7.87
C TYR A 152 -7.91 17.60 -7.99
N GLU A 153 -7.77 16.71 -8.96
CA GLU A 153 -8.74 15.65 -9.24
C GLU A 153 -8.46 14.35 -8.47
N VAL A 154 -7.27 14.26 -7.85
CA VAL A 154 -6.78 13.04 -7.21
C VAL A 154 -6.48 13.25 -5.73
N ILE A 155 -6.68 12.20 -4.94
CA ILE A 155 -6.23 12.10 -3.54
C ILE A 155 -5.30 10.89 -3.36
N GLU A 156 -4.67 10.78 -2.19
CA GLU A 156 -3.68 9.73 -1.92
C GLU A 156 -4.24 8.32 -2.15
N GLU A 157 -5.47 8.09 -1.70
CA GLU A 157 -6.13 6.78 -1.86
C GLU A 157 -6.29 6.36 -3.33
N ASP A 158 -6.44 7.31 -4.25
CA ASP A 158 -6.57 7.03 -5.68
C ASP A 158 -5.28 6.47 -6.28
N LEU A 159 -4.13 6.90 -5.76
CA LEU A 159 -2.81 6.45 -6.22
C LEU A 159 -2.23 5.31 -5.37
N ALA A 160 -2.95 4.81 -4.37
CA ALA A 160 -2.43 3.77 -3.48
C ALA A 160 -2.11 2.45 -4.22
N LEU A 161 -2.85 2.13 -5.29
CA LEU A 161 -2.52 0.99 -6.16
C LEU A 161 -1.26 1.25 -7.01
N CYS A 162 -1.01 2.49 -7.42
CA CYS A 162 0.23 2.86 -8.12
C CYS A 162 1.44 2.62 -7.21
N GLU A 163 1.34 3.00 -5.93
CA GLU A 163 2.37 2.72 -4.92
C GLU A 163 2.64 1.22 -4.79
N PHE A 164 1.57 0.43 -4.67
CA PHE A 164 1.68 -1.02 -4.51
C PHE A 164 2.41 -1.71 -5.67
N VAL A 165 2.19 -1.25 -6.90
CA VAL A 165 2.83 -1.84 -8.10
C VAL A 165 4.18 -1.19 -8.45
N ASP A 166 4.63 -0.17 -7.73
CA ASP A 166 5.91 0.48 -8.01
C ASP A 166 7.09 -0.48 -7.75
N VAL A 167 7.93 -0.60 -8.77
CA VAL A 167 9.20 -1.34 -8.72
C VAL A 167 10.30 -0.55 -8.01
N SER A 168 10.16 0.76 -8.00
CA SER A 168 11.14 1.69 -7.47
C SER A 168 10.90 2.04 -6.00
N LYS A 169 9.78 1.56 -5.43
CA LYS A 169 9.43 1.64 -4.01
C LYS A 169 9.29 3.07 -3.47
N HIS A 170 8.78 3.98 -4.29
CA HIS A 170 8.44 5.32 -3.82
C HIS A 170 7.17 5.30 -2.97
N ASN A 171 7.11 6.16 -1.95
CA ASN A 171 5.88 6.48 -1.22
C ASN A 171 5.02 7.43 -2.07
N VAL A 172 4.35 6.90 -3.10
CA VAL A 172 3.56 7.68 -4.06
C VAL A 172 2.48 8.52 -3.37
N GLN A 173 1.84 7.99 -2.33
CA GLN A 173 0.84 8.72 -1.55
C GLN A 173 1.44 9.93 -0.82
N GLU A 174 2.63 9.78 -0.25
CA GLU A 174 3.35 10.87 0.42
C GLU A 174 3.77 11.95 -0.59
N ILE A 175 4.32 11.55 -1.74
CA ILE A 175 4.65 12.47 -2.84
C ILE A 175 3.41 13.27 -3.25
N LEU A 176 2.25 12.62 -3.44
CA LEU A 176 1.03 13.34 -3.80
C LEU A 176 0.60 14.32 -2.72
N ARG A 177 0.67 13.94 -1.43
CA ARG A 177 0.36 14.83 -0.32
C ARG A 177 1.24 16.09 -0.34
N ASP A 178 2.54 15.92 -0.58
CA ASP A 178 3.49 17.03 -0.68
C ASP A 178 3.15 17.95 -1.85
N GLY A 179 2.79 17.39 -3.01
CA GLY A 179 2.34 18.15 -4.18
C GLY A 179 1.09 18.98 -3.90
N ILE A 180 0.09 18.39 -3.25
CA ILE A 180 -1.15 19.10 -2.86
C ILE A 180 -0.83 20.24 -1.88
N GLU A 181 0.10 20.03 -0.95
CA GLU A 181 0.53 21.05 0.00
C GLU A 181 1.30 22.19 -0.67
N LEU A 182 2.17 21.88 -1.64
CA LEU A 182 2.88 22.88 -2.45
C LEU A 182 1.91 23.79 -3.20
N VAL A 183 0.95 23.22 -3.91
CA VAL A 183 -0.06 23.97 -4.68
C VAL A 183 -1.00 24.76 -3.78
N ARG A 184 -1.26 24.28 -2.56
CA ARG A 184 -2.09 25.02 -1.59
C ARG A 184 -1.39 26.25 -1.02
N ASN A 185 -0.06 26.24 -0.96
CA ASN A 185 0.75 27.27 -0.33
C ASN A 185 1.38 28.26 -1.32
N SER A 186 1.15 28.08 -2.63
CA SER A 186 1.67 28.93 -3.70
C SER A 186 0.90 30.24 -3.91
#